data_AF-A0A9P7N1B9-F1
#
_entry.id   AF-A0A9P7N1B9-F1
#
_cell.length_a   1.000
_cell.length_b   1.000
_cell.length_c   1.000
_cell.angle_alpha   90.00
_cell.angle_beta   90.00
_cell.angle_gamma   90.00
#
_symmetry.space_group_name_H-M   'P 1'
#
loop_
_entity.id
_entity.type
_entity.pdbx_description
1 polymer ?
#
loop_
_entity_poly.entity_id
_entity_poly.type
_entity_poly.pdbx_seq_one_letter_code
_entity_poly.pdbx_strand_id
1 'polypeptide(L)'
;MGGNQGYVSVALAEQFPLLSFQVQDLPGTRSDETLPARDAAQYSSQVPAHLVDRVKLTTHDFFDEQTAVADAYLLRHVLHAFPDKAVVRILRQLIPALRPGSRIIIHDAVLPPAGSVSPTEERTSRLLDVLMKTVCNGREREVQDWKAVLETADARFAWQGAWKSSGHLWFMEAVWEGCGGEE
;
A
#
# COMPACT_ATOMS: atom_id res chain seq x y z
N MET A 1 -3.53 -2.66 -2.54
CA MET A 1 -4.79 -2.04 -2.08
C MET A 1 -4.64 -0.52 -2.15
N GLY A 2 -5.72 0.23 -2.40
CA GLY A 2 -5.62 1.66 -2.72
C GLY A 2 -4.80 1.91 -3.99
N GLY A 3 -4.96 1.02 -4.99
CA GLY A 3 -4.08 0.97 -6.15
C GLY A 3 -4.48 1.88 -7.31
N ASN A 4 -5.54 2.67 -7.16
CA ASN A 4 -6.10 3.55 -8.16
C ASN A 4 -6.32 2.79 -9.49
N GLN A 5 -5.85 3.35 -10.61
CA GLN A 5 -5.93 2.72 -11.94
C GLN A 5 -4.88 1.61 -12.18
N GLY A 6 -4.10 1.22 -11.17
CA GLY A 6 -3.20 0.06 -11.26
C GLY A 6 -1.87 0.28 -11.99
N TYR A 7 -1.49 1.53 -12.29
CA TYR A 7 -0.25 1.86 -13.03
C TYR A 7 1.00 1.13 -12.50
N VAL A 8 1.17 1.09 -11.18
CA VAL A 8 2.32 0.42 -10.55
C VAL A 8 2.25 -1.09 -10.73
N SER A 9 1.08 -1.69 -10.55
CA SER A 9 0.89 -3.14 -10.76
C SER A 9 1.10 -3.55 -12.22
N VAL A 10 0.70 -2.72 -13.18
CA VAL A 10 0.99 -2.93 -14.61
C VAL A 10 2.49 -2.88 -14.87
N ALA A 11 3.18 -1.84 -14.39
CA ALA A 11 4.62 -1.72 -14.56
C ALA A 11 5.40 -2.90 -13.92
N LEU A 12 4.96 -3.36 -12.75
CA LEU A 12 5.53 -4.55 -12.12
C LEU A 12 5.21 -5.83 -12.92
N ALA A 13 4.00 -5.97 -13.44
CA ALA A 13 3.65 -7.13 -14.27
C ALA A 13 4.52 -7.20 -15.53
N GLU A 14 4.80 -6.07 -16.20
CA GLU A 14 5.71 -6.03 -17.36
C GLU A 14 7.11 -6.56 -17.01
N GLN A 15 7.64 -6.19 -15.84
CA GLN A 15 9.00 -6.53 -15.43
C GLN A 15 9.13 -7.92 -14.81
N PHE A 16 8.06 -8.43 -14.19
CA PHE A 16 8.06 -9.68 -13.43
C PHE A 16 7.00 -10.64 -14.01
N PRO A 17 7.35 -11.50 -14.98
CA PRO A 17 6.41 -12.36 -15.70
C PRO A 17 5.66 -13.37 -14.82
N LEU A 18 6.23 -13.71 -13.67
CA LEU A 18 5.67 -14.68 -12.73
C LEU A 18 4.70 -14.07 -11.71
N LEU A 19 4.61 -12.74 -11.64
CA LEU A 19 3.71 -12.07 -10.70
C LEU A 19 2.35 -11.79 -11.34
N SER A 20 1.30 -11.94 -10.53
CA SER A 20 -0.07 -11.51 -10.82
C SER A 20 -0.57 -10.56 -9.74
N PHE A 21 -1.45 -9.64 -10.11
CA PHE A 21 -1.89 -8.54 -9.28
C PHE A 21 -3.41 -8.44 -9.28
N GLN A 22 -3.98 -8.33 -8.09
CA GLN A 22 -5.34 -7.82 -7.91
C GLN A 22 -5.26 -6.40 -7.34
N VAL A 23 -5.62 -5.42 -8.17
CA VAL A 23 -5.64 -4.01 -7.79
C VAL A 23 -7.02 -3.71 -7.20
N GLN A 24 -7.03 -3.25 -5.95
CA GLN A 24 -8.24 -2.89 -5.21
C GLN A 24 -8.29 -1.40 -4.96
N ASP A 25 -9.45 -0.78 -5.21
CA ASP A 25 -9.74 0.63 -4.90
C ASP A 25 -11.25 0.84 -4.67
N LEU A 26 -11.67 2.03 -4.23
CA LEU A 26 -13.08 2.33 -3.95
C LEU A 26 -13.94 2.28 -5.24
N PRO A 27 -15.24 1.94 -5.13
CA PRO A 27 -16.16 1.92 -6.27
C PRO A 27 -16.16 3.20 -7.11
N GLY A 28 -16.11 4.38 -6.48
CA GLY A 28 -16.09 5.68 -7.18
C GLY A 28 -14.80 5.98 -7.95
N THR A 29 -13.68 5.36 -7.57
CA THR A 29 -12.40 5.47 -8.29
C THR A 29 -12.39 4.64 -9.57
N ARG A 30 -13.35 3.71 -9.70
CA ARG A 30 -13.56 2.78 -10.81
C ARG A 30 -14.92 3.04 -11.47
N SER A 31 -15.15 4.23 -12.02
CA SER A 31 -16.44 4.55 -12.67
C SER A 31 -16.58 3.89 -14.05
N ASP A 32 -17.81 3.66 -14.51
CA ASP A 32 -18.12 3.19 -15.86
C ASP A 32 -17.63 4.15 -16.98
N GLU A 33 -17.24 5.40 -16.67
CA GLU A 33 -16.57 6.33 -17.59
C GLU A 33 -15.07 6.07 -17.73
N THR A 34 -14.49 5.32 -16.77
CA THR A 34 -13.18 4.64 -16.92
C THR A 34 -13.33 3.22 -17.51
N LEU A 35 -14.57 2.79 -17.75
CA LEU A 35 -14.95 1.70 -18.65
C LEU A 35 -15.39 2.34 -19.99
N PRO A 36 -15.29 1.65 -21.14
CA PRO A 36 -15.11 2.35 -22.41
C PRO A 36 -16.40 2.97 -22.95
N ALA A 37 -16.50 4.31 -22.93
CA ALA A 37 -17.22 5.05 -23.96
C ALA A 37 -16.39 5.02 -25.26
N ARG A 38 -17.06 4.68 -26.37
CA ARG A 38 -16.49 4.18 -27.64
C ARG A 38 -15.49 5.07 -28.39
N ASP A 39 -15.17 6.29 -27.92
CA ASP A 39 -14.49 7.30 -28.75
C ASP A 39 -13.28 8.00 -28.07
N ALA A 40 -12.46 7.29 -27.28
CA ALA A 40 -11.24 7.84 -26.65
C ALA A 40 -9.97 7.04 -27.00
N ALA A 41 -9.32 7.39 -28.11
CA ALA A 41 -8.09 6.79 -28.63
C ALA A 41 -6.81 7.08 -27.82
N GLN A 42 -6.88 7.29 -26.49
CA GLN A 42 -5.67 7.59 -25.70
C GLN A 42 -5.58 7.02 -24.27
N TYR A 43 -6.61 6.34 -23.76
CA TYR A 43 -6.60 5.80 -22.38
C TYR A 43 -7.36 4.47 -22.21
N SER A 44 -7.71 3.78 -23.31
CA SER A 44 -8.75 2.74 -23.35
C SER A 44 -8.33 1.29 -23.04
N SER A 45 -7.27 1.07 -22.25
CA SER A 45 -7.11 -0.16 -21.47
C SER A 45 -6.09 0.09 -20.36
N GLN A 46 -6.55 0.41 -19.14
CA GLN A 46 -5.65 0.63 -17.99
C GLN A 46 -4.69 -0.55 -17.76
N VAL A 47 -5.10 -1.75 -18.20
CA VAL A 47 -4.26 -2.95 -18.28
C VAL A 47 -4.04 -3.29 -19.76
N PRO A 48 -2.79 -3.34 -20.25
CA PRO A 48 -2.47 -3.80 -21.60
C PRO A 48 -3.04 -5.19 -21.91
N ALA A 49 -3.42 -5.44 -23.16
CA ALA A 49 -4.09 -6.67 -23.57
C ALA A 49 -3.30 -7.95 -23.21
N HIS A 50 -1.96 -7.92 -23.23
CA HIS A 50 -1.11 -9.06 -22.85
C HIS A 50 -0.99 -9.27 -21.33
N LEU A 51 -1.56 -8.38 -20.51
CA LEU A 51 -1.52 -8.43 -19.06
C LEU A 51 -2.88 -8.69 -18.41
N VAL A 52 -3.97 -8.79 -19.17
CA VAL A 52 -5.34 -8.93 -18.63
C VAL A 52 -5.51 -10.17 -17.74
N ASP A 53 -4.79 -11.25 -18.02
CA ASP A 53 -4.84 -12.47 -17.21
C ASP A 53 -4.08 -12.32 -15.88
N ARG A 54 -3.14 -11.37 -15.82
CA ARG A 54 -2.26 -11.16 -14.67
C ARG A 54 -2.59 -9.92 -13.86
N VAL A 55 -3.31 -8.93 -14.39
CA VAL A 55 -3.69 -7.72 -13.65
C VAL A 55 -5.20 -7.55 -13.67
N LYS A 56 -5.82 -7.79 -12.52
CA LYS A 56 -7.26 -7.67 -12.32
C LYS A 56 -7.57 -6.41 -11.52
N LEU A 57 -8.48 -5.60 -12.04
CA LEU A 57 -8.97 -4.40 -11.37
C LEU A 57 -10.28 -4.74 -10.64
N THR A 58 -10.35 -4.50 -9.33
CA THR A 58 -11.50 -4.87 -8.49
C THR A 58 -11.82 -3.78 -7.46
N THR A 59 -13.08 -3.69 -7.04
CA THR A 59 -13.51 -2.73 -6.01
C THR A 59 -13.36 -3.34 -4.62
N HIS A 60 -12.87 -2.55 -3.66
CA HIS A 60 -12.82 -2.92 -2.25
C HIS A 60 -12.51 -1.68 -1.39
N ASP A 61 -13.20 -1.55 -0.26
CA ASP A 61 -12.84 -0.60 0.79
C ASP A 61 -11.95 -1.32 1.82
N PHE A 62 -10.74 -0.81 2.04
CA PHE A 62 -9.79 -1.39 2.98
C PHE A 62 -10.19 -1.24 4.46
N PHE A 63 -11.28 -0.52 4.75
CA PHE A 63 -11.90 -0.50 6.08
C PHE A 63 -12.91 -1.63 6.32
N ASP A 64 -13.24 -2.38 5.27
CA ASP A 64 -14.02 -3.61 5.30
C ASP A 64 -13.10 -4.83 5.28
N GLU A 65 -13.62 -5.97 5.71
CA GLU A 65 -12.87 -7.23 5.78
C GLU A 65 -12.30 -7.63 4.41
N GLN A 66 -11.00 -7.91 4.36
CA GLN A 66 -10.35 -8.38 3.15
C GLN A 66 -10.77 -9.82 2.84
N THR A 67 -11.21 -10.05 1.61
CA THR A 67 -11.65 -11.38 1.13
C THR A 67 -10.70 -12.00 0.11
N ALA A 68 -9.85 -11.19 -0.53
CA ALA A 68 -8.85 -11.66 -1.47
C ALA A 68 -7.61 -12.17 -0.73
N VAL A 69 -7.35 -13.47 -0.84
CA VAL A 69 -6.14 -14.10 -0.31
C VAL A 69 -4.98 -13.92 -1.29
N ALA A 70 -3.84 -13.42 -0.81
CA ALA A 70 -2.65 -13.15 -1.62
C ALA A 70 -1.35 -13.47 -0.85
N ASP A 71 -0.28 -13.72 -1.60
CA ASP A 71 1.07 -13.91 -1.02
C ASP A 71 1.63 -12.60 -0.44
N ALA A 72 1.26 -11.46 -1.03
CA ALA A 72 1.66 -10.14 -0.56
C ALA A 72 0.57 -9.09 -0.77
N TYR A 73 0.46 -8.16 0.20
CA TYR A 73 -0.44 -7.02 0.17
C TYR A 73 0.39 -5.73 0.10
N LEU A 74 0.35 -5.08 -1.07
CA LEU A 74 1.04 -3.81 -1.31
C LEU A 74 0.12 -2.61 -1.02
N LEU A 75 0.58 -1.71 -0.16
CA LEU A 75 -0.02 -0.41 0.16
C LEU A 75 1.00 0.69 -0.14
N ARG A 76 0.77 1.44 -1.22
CA ARG A 76 1.72 2.48 -1.68
C ARG A 76 1.02 3.83 -1.73
N HIS A 77 1.50 4.83 -0.99
CA HIS A 77 0.82 6.13 -0.86
C HIS A 77 -0.61 6.00 -0.34
N VAL A 78 -0.77 5.21 0.73
CA VAL A 78 -2.10 4.95 1.32
C VAL A 78 -2.11 5.28 2.80
N LEU A 79 -1.26 4.64 3.59
CA LEU A 79 -1.38 4.66 5.05
C LEU A 79 -0.96 6.00 5.67
N HIS A 80 -0.14 6.79 4.98
CA HIS A 80 0.24 8.15 5.39
C HIS A 80 -0.96 9.13 5.45
N ALA A 81 -2.02 8.88 4.67
CA ALA A 81 -3.21 9.72 4.66
C ALA A 81 -4.11 9.52 5.89
N PHE A 82 -3.76 8.59 6.79
CA PHE A 82 -4.59 8.19 7.90
C PHE A 82 -3.86 8.35 9.24
N PRO A 83 -4.58 8.67 10.33
CA PRO A 83 -4.02 8.60 11.68
C PRO A 83 -3.82 7.13 12.12
N ASP A 84 -2.99 6.92 13.16
CA ASP A 84 -2.56 5.57 13.60
C ASP A 84 -3.74 4.63 13.90
N LYS A 85 -4.80 5.13 14.54
CA LYS A 85 -6.01 4.33 14.83
C LYS A 85 -6.68 3.78 13.56
N ALA A 86 -6.69 4.56 12.48
CA ALA A 86 -7.26 4.14 11.21
C ALA A 86 -6.32 3.18 10.48
N VAL A 87 -5.00 3.41 10.50
CA VAL A 87 -4.01 2.46 9.97
C VAL A 87 -4.11 1.10 10.66
N VAL A 88 -4.19 1.09 11.98
CA VAL A 88 -4.41 -0.13 12.78
C VAL A 88 -5.70 -0.84 12.38
N ARG A 89 -6.79 -0.10 12.16
CA ARG A 89 -8.05 -0.68 11.67
C ARG A 89 -7.88 -1.34 10.30
N ILE A 90 -7.22 -0.67 9.36
CA ILE A 90 -6.97 -1.18 8.00
C ILE A 90 -6.14 -2.47 8.07
N LEU A 91 -5.05 -2.46 8.84
CA LEU A 91 -4.19 -3.64 9.01
C LEU A 91 -4.95 -4.82 9.63
N ARG A 92 -5.89 -4.56 10.55
CA ARG A 92 -6.74 -5.61 11.12
C ARG A 92 -7.74 -6.20 10.13
N GLN A 93 -8.23 -5.41 9.17
CA GLN A 93 -9.10 -5.95 8.12
C GLN A 93 -8.38 -6.88 7.16
N LEU A 94 -7.05 -6.82 7.08
CA LEU A 94 -6.27 -7.78 6.30
C LEU A 94 -6.20 -9.16 6.93
N ILE A 95 -6.17 -9.23 8.26
CA ILE A 95 -5.87 -10.45 9.04
C ILE A 95 -6.66 -11.67 8.57
N PRO A 96 -7.98 -11.59 8.29
CA PRO A 96 -8.77 -12.75 7.85
C PRO A 96 -8.29 -13.38 6.52
N ALA A 97 -7.61 -12.62 5.66
CA ALA A 97 -7.09 -13.10 4.39
C ALA A 97 -5.60 -13.51 4.45
N LEU A 98 -4.90 -13.24 5.56
CA LEU A 98 -3.48 -13.56 5.71
C LEU A 98 -3.26 -15.05 5.97
N ARG A 99 -2.30 -15.62 5.25
CA ARG A 99 -1.75 -16.96 5.51
C ARG A 99 -0.40 -16.83 6.20
N PRO A 100 0.06 -17.82 6.98
CA PRO A 100 1.45 -17.84 7.44
C PRO A 100 2.41 -17.62 6.26
N GLY A 101 3.32 -16.65 6.40
CA GLY A 101 4.22 -16.22 5.34
C GLY A 101 3.70 -15.11 4.42
N SER A 102 2.42 -14.72 4.51
CA SER A 102 1.88 -13.56 3.78
C SER A 102 2.65 -12.29 4.15
N ARG A 103 2.99 -11.48 3.15
CA ARG A 103 3.77 -10.25 3.34
C ARG A 103 2.88 -9.01 3.29
N ILE A 104 3.09 -8.08 4.21
CA ILE A 104 2.56 -6.72 4.13
C ILE A 104 3.70 -5.82 3.68
N ILE A 105 3.54 -5.20 2.51
CA ILE A 105 4.53 -4.30 1.93
C ILE A 105 3.93 -2.91 1.92
N ILE A 106 4.50 -2.03 2.74
CA ILE A 106 4.14 -0.61 2.78
C ILE A 106 5.21 0.14 1.99
N HIS A 107 4.78 0.95 1.03
CA HIS A 107 5.66 1.80 0.25
C HIS A 107 5.20 3.26 0.38
N ASP A 108 5.57 3.87 1.50
CA ASP A 108 5.16 5.21 1.92
C ASP A 108 6.38 6.08 2.27
N ALA A 109 6.12 7.37 2.46
CA ALA A 109 7.11 8.29 2.97
C ALA A 109 7.46 7.93 4.43
N VAL A 110 8.74 8.09 4.75
CA VAL A 110 9.27 7.94 6.11
C VAL A 110 9.86 9.26 6.51
N LEU A 111 9.48 9.69 7.71
CA LEU A 111 9.97 10.89 8.32
C LEU A 111 11.38 10.62 8.87
N PRO A 112 12.43 11.30 8.36
CA PRO A 112 13.77 11.09 8.87
C PRO A 112 13.94 11.72 10.27
N PRO A 113 14.80 11.16 11.14
CA PRO A 113 15.21 11.82 12.37
C PRO A 113 15.76 13.24 12.07
N ALA A 114 15.51 14.19 12.97
CA ALA A 114 15.94 15.58 12.77
C ALA A 114 17.45 15.69 12.51
N GLY A 115 17.85 16.40 11.47
CA GLY A 115 19.26 16.59 11.10
C GLY A 115 19.97 15.35 10.54
N SER A 116 19.28 14.24 10.30
CA SER A 116 19.88 13.01 9.73
C SER A 116 20.03 13.03 8.21
N VAL A 117 19.41 14.00 7.52
CA VAL A 117 19.43 14.15 6.06
C VAL A 117 19.77 15.59 5.68
N SER A 118 19.93 15.85 4.38
CA SER A 118 20.20 17.21 3.90
C SER A 118 19.06 18.18 4.27
N PRO A 119 19.34 19.48 4.51
CA PRO A 119 18.30 20.45 4.84
C PRO A 119 17.16 20.54 3.82
N THR A 120 17.45 20.31 2.53
CA THR A 120 16.45 20.31 1.45
C THR A 120 15.51 19.10 1.55
N GLU A 121 16.07 17.92 1.83
CA GLU A 121 15.28 16.70 2.02
C GLU A 121 14.43 16.81 3.27
N GLU A 122 15.02 17.25 4.39
CA GLU A 122 14.29 17.47 5.63
C GLU A 122 13.13 18.45 5.43
N ARG A 123 13.38 19.60 4.79
CA ARG A 123 12.31 20.55 4.47
C ARG A 123 11.17 19.91 3.69
N THR A 124 11.49 19.12 2.67
CA THR A 124 10.49 18.44 1.82
C THR A 124 9.65 17.47 2.65
N SER A 125 10.27 16.61 3.46
CA SER A 125 9.56 15.64 4.30
C SER A 125 8.66 16.32 5.34
N ARG A 126 9.13 17.40 5.99
CA ARG A 126 8.33 18.15 6.98
C ARG A 126 7.16 18.90 6.34
N LEU A 127 7.35 19.44 5.13
CA LEU A 127 6.27 20.08 4.38
C LEU A 127 5.19 19.07 3.99
N LEU A 128 5.59 17.86 3.57
CA LEU A 128 4.65 16.79 3.28
C LEU A 128 3.85 16.37 4.53
N ASP A 129 4.50 16.27 5.69
CA ASP A 129 3.83 15.97 6.96
C ASP A 129 2.78 17.02 7.33
N VAL A 130 3.12 18.30 7.23
CA VAL A 130 2.16 19.40 7.43
C VAL A 130 1.00 19.32 6.42
N LEU A 131 1.28 18.98 5.16
CA LEU A 131 0.24 18.82 4.14
C LEU A 131 -0.71 17.67 4.49
N MET A 132 -0.19 16.49 4.85
CA MET A 132 -1.01 15.34 5.26
C MET A 132 -1.85 15.66 6.49
N LYS A 133 -1.27 16.38 7.45
CA LYS A 133 -2.00 16.82 8.63
C LYS A 133 -3.16 17.76 8.27
N THR A 134 -2.94 18.66 7.32
CA THR A 134 -3.92 19.69 6.95
C THR A 134 -5.04 19.15 6.07
N VAL A 135 -4.72 18.26 5.11
CA VAL A 135 -5.66 17.81 4.07
C VAL A 135 -6.49 16.61 4.49
N CYS A 136 -5.88 15.64 5.18
CA CYS A 136 -6.53 14.37 5.51
C CYS A 136 -6.46 14.01 7.00
N ASN A 137 -5.96 14.93 7.86
CA ASN A 137 -5.65 14.65 9.27
C ASN A 137 -4.76 13.40 9.43
N GLY A 138 -3.95 13.13 8.40
CA GLY A 138 -2.92 12.09 8.39
C GLY A 138 -1.65 12.58 9.07
N ARG A 139 -0.59 11.78 8.92
CA ARG A 139 0.76 12.13 9.35
C ARG A 139 1.78 11.27 8.61
N GLU A 140 2.94 11.84 8.40
CA GLU A 140 4.12 11.05 8.09
C GLU A 140 4.66 10.41 9.38
N ARG A 141 5.36 9.29 9.21
CA ARG A 141 5.77 8.40 10.31
C ARG A 141 7.25 8.10 10.24
N GLU A 142 7.89 8.00 11.39
CA GLU A 142 9.24 7.46 11.49
C GLU A 142 9.20 5.93 11.36
N VAL A 143 10.36 5.31 11.12
CA VAL A 143 10.45 3.84 10.99
C VAL A 143 9.88 3.11 12.22
N GLN A 144 10.14 3.65 13.42
CA GLN A 144 9.64 3.04 14.65
C GLN A 144 8.13 3.19 14.82
N ASP A 145 7.54 4.28 14.32
CA ASP A 145 6.08 4.44 14.30
C ASP A 145 5.42 3.39 13.40
N TRP A 146 6.02 3.11 12.23
CA TRP A 146 5.53 2.08 11.31
C TRP A 146 5.56 0.69 11.94
N LYS A 147 6.66 0.34 12.62
CA LYS A 147 6.75 -0.90 13.39
C LYS A 147 5.68 -0.95 14.48
N ALA A 148 5.50 0.13 15.24
CA ALA A 148 4.55 0.19 16.35
C ALA A 148 3.09 0.03 15.89
N VAL A 149 2.68 0.61 14.75
CA VAL A 149 1.31 0.43 14.24
C VAL A 149 1.03 -1.00 13.77
N LEU A 150 2.03 -1.69 13.23
CA LEU A 150 1.93 -3.12 12.88
C LEU A 150 1.76 -3.98 14.14
N GLU A 151 2.62 -3.80 15.14
CA GLU A 151 2.53 -4.52 16.43
C GLU A 151 1.21 -4.22 17.17
N THR A 152 0.73 -2.98 17.11
CA THR A 152 -0.56 -2.58 17.69
C THR A 152 -1.74 -3.21 16.95
N ALA A 153 -1.60 -3.42 15.64
CA ALA A 153 -2.63 -4.11 14.86
C ALA A 153 -2.77 -5.56 15.32
N ASP A 154 -1.64 -6.28 15.40
CA ASP A 154 -1.55 -7.63 15.94
C ASP A 154 -0.08 -8.00 16.22
N ALA A 155 0.19 -8.73 17.31
CA ALA A 155 1.54 -9.14 17.68
C ALA A 155 2.19 -10.13 16.68
N ARG A 156 1.39 -10.78 15.83
CA ARG A 156 1.85 -11.77 14.81
C ARG A 156 2.44 -11.13 13.55
N PHE A 157 2.42 -9.80 13.43
CA PHE A 157 3.13 -9.10 12.38
C PHE A 157 4.63 -9.02 12.72
N ALA A 158 5.42 -9.93 12.15
CA ALA A 158 6.87 -9.94 12.32
C ALA A 158 7.54 -8.90 11.40
N TRP A 159 8.04 -7.83 12.01
CA TRP A 159 8.77 -6.77 11.32
C TRP A 159 10.06 -7.28 10.68
N GLN A 160 10.20 -7.10 9.37
CA GLN A 160 11.39 -7.50 8.62
C GLN A 160 12.38 -6.36 8.42
N GLY A 161 11.89 -5.12 8.33
CA GLY A 161 12.76 -3.96 8.16
C GLY A 161 12.11 -2.82 7.39
N ALA A 162 12.86 -1.72 7.29
CA ALA A 162 12.58 -0.61 6.40
C ALA A 162 13.84 -0.21 5.65
N TRP A 163 13.72 0.07 4.36
CA TRP A 163 14.82 0.53 3.53
C TRP A 163 14.35 1.54 2.49
N LYS A 164 15.21 2.51 2.22
CA LYS A 164 14.93 3.57 1.24
C LYS A 164 15.21 3.05 -0.16
N SER A 165 14.29 3.32 -1.08
CA SER A 165 14.52 3.11 -2.52
C SER A 165 15.16 4.34 -3.16
N SER A 166 15.37 4.35 -4.47
CA SER A 166 15.70 5.59 -5.18
C SER A 166 14.49 6.55 -5.14
N GLY A 167 14.54 7.57 -4.28
CA GLY A 167 13.50 8.60 -4.17
C GLY A 167 13.13 8.93 -2.73
N HIS A 168 11.91 9.46 -2.53
CA HIS A 168 11.40 9.86 -1.21
C HIS A 168 10.70 8.72 -0.45
N LEU A 169 10.42 7.60 -1.14
CA LEU A 169 9.65 6.49 -0.58
C LEU A 169 10.53 5.36 -0.09
N TRP A 170 10.05 4.77 1.00
CA TRP A 170 10.67 3.67 1.67
C TRP A 170 9.81 2.44 1.53
N PHE A 171 10.46 1.29 1.41
CA PHE A 171 9.79 0.02 1.63
C PHE A 171 9.86 -0.31 3.10
N MET A 172 8.75 -0.77 3.64
CA MET A 172 8.64 -1.36 4.96
C MET A 172 7.92 -2.68 4.80
N GLU A 173 8.46 -3.71 5.43
CA GLU A 173 7.97 -5.07 5.27
C GLU A 173 7.71 -5.72 6.62
N ALA A 174 6.56 -6.38 6.71
CA ALA A 174 6.24 -7.31 7.76
C ALA A 174 5.72 -8.63 7.17
N VAL A 175 6.03 -9.73 7.86
CA VAL A 175 5.55 -11.06 7.52
C VAL A 175 4.54 -11.49 8.57
N TRP A 176 3.44 -12.09 8.13
CA TRP A 176 2.46 -12.69 9.03
C TRP A 176 2.94 -14.07 9.48
N GLU A 177 3.14 -14.26 10.78
CA GLU A 177 3.59 -15.55 11.33
C GLU A 177 2.45 -16.57 11.43
N GLY A 178 1.19 -16.12 11.43
CA GLY A 178 0.03 -16.98 11.71
C GLY A 178 -0.22 -17.17 13.20
N CYS A 179 -1.25 -17.92 13.56
CA CYS A 179 -1.33 -18.43 14.93
C CYS A 179 -0.16 -19.39 15.11
N GLY A 180 0.76 -19.07 16.03
CA GLY A 180 1.76 -20.03 16.49
C GLY A 180 1.04 -21.26 17.02
N GLY A 181 0.90 -22.28 16.18
CA GLY A 181 0.66 -23.63 16.63
C GLY A 181 1.99 -24.12 17.12
N GLU A 182 2.11 -24.29 18.43
CA GLU A 182 3.00 -25.31 18.97
C GLU A 182 2.61 -26.63 18.27
N GLU A 183 3.46 -27.09 17.34
CA GLU A 183 3.55 -28.50 16.95
C GLU A 183 4.42 -29.25 17.96
#